data_AF-A0A841U1G9-F1
#
_entry.id   AF-A0A841U1G9-F1
#
_cell.length_a   1.000
_cell.length_b   1.000
_cell.length_c   1.000
_cell.angle_alpha   90.00
_cell.angle_beta   90.00
_cell.angle_gamma   90.00
#
_symmetry.space_group_name_H-M   'P 1'
#
loop_
_entity.id
_entity.type
_entity.pdbx_description
1 polymer ?
#
loop_
_entity_poly.entity_id
_entity_poly.type
_entity_poly.pdbx_seq_one_letter_code
_entity_poly.pdbx_strand_id
1 'polypeptide(L)'
;MPIPDTSGVPVFADFEMLKSKVNEIVQKYNNLLVALDTLNVVELDAKVVVAGSITGDKIKAGTITADKMDVNELSAISANLGTIVAGLIRGIQIFGSYIATAEGTYPRTEMDVSGDLLAAYYDADTWAKIIPFLGPTIQFKSSGQVGGIVFLGGKLGLTGSEVTVPSWSAFVNNATSETLQEALDNLQSQINSLDARVTALGG
;
A
#
# COMPACT_ATOMS: atom_id res chain seq x y z
N MET A 1 -48.34 26.21 -0.85
CA MET A 1 -49.32 26.97 -1.68
C MET A 1 -50.67 26.29 -1.56
N PRO A 2 -51.79 27.05 -1.54
CA PRO A 2 -53.13 26.47 -1.52
C PRO A 2 -53.37 25.65 -2.79
N ILE A 3 -54.01 24.49 -2.64
CA ILE A 3 -54.39 23.63 -3.77
C ILE A 3 -55.49 24.35 -4.57
N PRO A 4 -55.39 24.46 -5.90
CA PRO A 4 -56.45 25.05 -6.70
C PRO A 4 -57.77 24.31 -6.51
N ASP A 5 -58.84 25.05 -6.21
CA ASP A 5 -60.17 24.49 -5.96
C ASP A 5 -61.29 25.36 -6.55
N THR A 6 -62.52 24.86 -6.45
CA THR A 6 -63.75 25.54 -6.90
C THR A 6 -64.44 26.32 -5.78
N SER A 7 -63.76 26.57 -4.66
CA SER A 7 -64.36 27.29 -3.52
C SER A 7 -64.79 28.70 -3.92
N GLY A 8 -65.91 29.17 -3.38
CA GLY A 8 -66.45 30.51 -3.70
C GLY A 8 -67.27 30.60 -5.00
N VAL A 9 -67.49 29.50 -5.72
CA VAL A 9 -68.48 29.46 -6.82
C VAL A 9 -69.88 29.21 -6.24
N PRO A 10 -70.88 30.07 -6.49
CA PRO A 10 -72.24 29.85 -6.01
C PRO A 10 -72.94 28.72 -6.78
N VAL A 11 -73.98 28.14 -6.16
CA VAL A 11 -74.77 27.01 -6.71
C VAL A 11 -75.40 27.33 -8.07
N PHE A 12 -75.65 28.62 -8.35
CA PHE A 12 -76.17 29.12 -9.63
C PHE A 12 -75.22 30.17 -10.23
N ALA A 13 -73.94 29.84 -10.38
CA ALA A 13 -72.97 30.72 -11.01
C ALA A 13 -73.31 30.95 -12.49
N ASP A 14 -73.22 32.20 -12.92
CA ASP A 14 -73.31 32.54 -14.35
C ASP A 14 -72.00 32.22 -15.09
N PHE A 15 -72.03 32.32 -16.42
CA PHE A 15 -70.88 32.00 -17.28
C PHE A 15 -69.65 32.86 -16.98
N GLU A 16 -69.82 34.15 -16.67
CA GLU A 16 -68.68 35.03 -16.39
C GLU A 16 -68.07 34.74 -15.01
N MET A 17 -68.88 34.38 -14.01
CA MET A 17 -68.39 33.89 -12.73
C MET A 17 -67.58 32.59 -12.90
N LEU A 18 -68.09 31.65 -13.69
CA LEU A 18 -67.39 30.38 -13.98
C LEU A 18 -66.08 30.63 -14.73
N LYS A 19 -66.11 31.46 -15.77
CA LYS A 19 -64.93 31.85 -16.55
C LYS A 19 -63.88 32.55 -15.69
N SER A 20 -64.30 33.47 -14.82
CA SER A 20 -63.43 34.14 -13.85
C SER A 20 -62.74 33.12 -12.93
N LYS A 21 -63.51 32.16 -12.38
CA LYS A 21 -62.95 31.12 -11.52
C LYS A 21 -61.97 30.22 -12.24
N VAL A 22 -62.29 29.80 -13.47
CA VAL A 22 -61.39 28.98 -14.29
C VAL A 22 -60.06 29.71 -14.53
N ASN A 23 -60.10 31.01 -14.85
CA ASN A 23 -58.89 31.81 -15.03
C ASN A 23 -58.06 31.89 -13.74
N GLU A 24 -58.72 32.05 -12.58
CA GLU A 24 -58.05 32.03 -11.27
C GLU A 24 -57.35 30.68 -11.02
N ILE A 25 -58.04 29.56 -11.26
CA ILE A 25 -57.50 28.21 -11.09
C ILE A 25 -56.29 27.98 -12.00
N VAL A 26 -56.39 28.38 -13.28
CA VAL A 26 -55.27 28.26 -14.25
C VAL A 26 -54.06 29.06 -13.79
N GLN A 27 -54.25 30.29 -13.32
CA GLN A 27 -53.15 31.09 -12.77
C GLN A 27 -52.52 30.42 -11.53
N LYS A 28 -53.33 29.87 -10.61
CA LYS A 28 -52.82 29.15 -9.45
C LYS A 28 -52.04 27.89 -9.84
N TYR A 29 -52.50 27.13 -10.84
CA TYR A 29 -51.77 25.97 -11.36
C TYR A 29 -50.43 26.37 -11.99
N ASN A 30 -50.41 27.43 -12.81
CA ASN A 30 -49.17 27.93 -13.39
C ASN A 30 -48.15 28.35 -12.31
N ASN A 31 -48.64 29.04 -11.27
CA ASN A 31 -47.80 29.45 -10.14
C ASN A 31 -47.26 28.23 -9.37
N LEU A 32 -48.08 27.20 -9.17
CA LEU A 32 -47.65 25.95 -8.53
C LEU A 32 -46.56 25.24 -9.35
N LEU A 33 -46.71 25.19 -10.67
CA LEU A 33 -45.75 24.54 -11.58
C LEU A 33 -44.39 25.24 -11.54
N VAL A 34 -44.37 26.57 -11.64
CA VAL A 34 -43.12 27.38 -11.58
C VAL A 34 -42.42 27.22 -10.24
N ALA A 35 -43.20 27.15 -9.16
CA ALA A 35 -42.66 26.97 -7.82
C ALA A 35 -42.12 25.55 -7.56
N LEU A 36 -42.63 24.53 -8.24
CA LEU A 36 -42.07 23.17 -8.18
C LEU A 36 -40.69 23.10 -8.84
N ASP A 37 -40.51 23.78 -9.97
CA ASP A 37 -39.23 23.81 -10.72
C ASP A 37 -38.12 24.55 -9.95
N THR A 38 -38.51 25.50 -9.08
CA THR A 38 -37.60 26.28 -8.23
C THR A 38 -37.52 25.77 -6.79
N LEU A 39 -38.17 24.64 -6.48
CA LEU A 39 -38.22 24.11 -5.13
C LEU A 39 -36.85 23.55 -4.72
N ASN A 40 -36.26 24.11 -3.66
CA ASN A 40 -35.13 23.48 -2.98
C ASN A 40 -35.64 22.25 -2.22
N VAL A 41 -35.71 21.10 -2.90
CA VAL A 41 -36.02 19.81 -2.28
C VAL A 41 -34.89 19.46 -1.32
N VAL A 42 -35.17 19.52 -0.01
CA VAL A 42 -34.20 19.24 1.05
C VAL A 42 -33.93 17.73 1.17
N GLU A 43 -34.96 16.91 0.95
CA GLU A 43 -34.90 15.46 1.02
C GLU A 43 -35.83 14.84 -0.04
N LEU A 44 -35.35 13.79 -0.70
CA LEU A 44 -36.10 13.02 -1.69
C LEU A 44 -35.92 11.53 -1.38
N ASP A 45 -37.02 10.78 -1.25
CA ASP A 45 -36.95 9.32 -1.12
C ASP A 45 -36.48 8.72 -2.46
N ALA A 46 -35.38 7.97 -2.44
CA ALA A 46 -34.83 7.34 -3.63
C ALA A 46 -35.82 6.38 -4.33
N LYS A 47 -36.86 5.88 -3.63
CA LYS A 47 -37.89 5.00 -4.22
C LYS A 47 -38.69 5.67 -5.36
N VAL A 48 -38.76 7.00 -5.38
CA VAL A 48 -39.45 7.73 -6.45
C VAL A 48 -38.50 8.18 -7.57
N VAL A 49 -37.20 7.87 -7.46
CA VAL A 49 -36.19 8.20 -8.47
C VAL A 49 -36.14 7.08 -9.51
N VAL A 50 -36.38 7.44 -10.78
CA VAL A 50 -36.21 6.51 -11.90
C VAL A 50 -34.73 6.16 -12.05
N ALA A 51 -34.42 4.86 -12.15
CA ALA A 51 -33.05 4.40 -12.34
C ALA A 51 -32.38 5.08 -13.55
N GLY A 52 -31.14 5.56 -13.36
CA GLY A 52 -30.38 6.27 -14.41
C GLY A 52 -30.82 7.72 -14.67
N SER A 53 -31.85 8.23 -14.00
CA SER A 53 -32.29 9.62 -14.20
C SER A 53 -31.35 10.66 -13.59
N ILE A 54 -30.50 10.25 -12.64
CA ILE A 54 -29.42 11.06 -12.08
C ILE A 54 -28.14 10.77 -12.86
N THR A 55 -27.75 11.70 -13.73
CA THR A 55 -26.52 11.65 -14.52
C THR A 55 -25.48 12.61 -13.94
N GLY A 56 -24.21 12.48 -14.35
CA GLY A 56 -23.10 13.32 -13.86
C GLY A 56 -23.38 14.82 -13.95
N ASP A 57 -23.97 15.29 -15.05
CA ASP A 57 -24.28 16.72 -15.25
C ASP A 57 -25.31 17.29 -14.26
N LYS A 58 -26.10 16.41 -13.62
CA LYS A 58 -27.07 16.80 -12.59
C LYS A 58 -26.47 16.83 -11.19
N ILE A 59 -25.22 16.41 -11.03
CA ILE A 59 -24.51 16.39 -9.76
C ILE A 59 -23.56 17.58 -9.71
N LYS A 60 -23.77 18.46 -8.74
CA LYS A 60 -22.85 19.57 -8.50
C LYS A 60 -21.51 19.01 -7.99
N ALA A 61 -20.40 19.52 -8.52
CA ALA A 61 -19.06 19.12 -8.08
C ALA A 61 -18.88 19.35 -6.56
N GLY A 62 -18.28 18.36 -5.88
CA GLY A 62 -17.96 18.43 -4.45
C GLY A 62 -19.13 18.22 -3.49
N THR A 63 -20.35 17.91 -3.97
CA THR A 63 -21.51 17.70 -3.08
C THR A 63 -21.70 16.27 -2.59
N ILE A 64 -20.97 15.32 -3.16
CA ILE A 64 -21.08 13.90 -2.78
C ILE A 64 -20.13 13.61 -1.63
N THR A 65 -20.65 13.02 -0.55
CA THR A 65 -19.88 12.53 0.61
C THR A 65 -20.06 11.01 0.74
N ALA A 66 -19.09 10.31 1.36
CA ALA A 66 -18.92 8.86 1.21
C ALA A 66 -19.41 7.97 2.38
N ASP A 67 -20.19 8.48 3.33
CA ASP A 67 -20.53 7.73 4.56
C ASP A 67 -21.20 6.36 4.31
N LYS A 68 -22.04 6.27 3.28
CA LYS A 68 -22.80 5.04 2.95
C LYS A 68 -22.71 4.67 1.47
N MET A 69 -21.62 5.05 0.82
CA MET A 69 -21.45 4.79 -0.60
C MET A 69 -20.97 3.35 -0.78
N ASP A 70 -21.84 2.50 -1.32
CA ASP A 70 -21.48 1.14 -1.76
C ASP A 70 -21.36 1.14 -3.28
N VAL A 71 -20.21 0.71 -3.79
CA VAL A 71 -19.89 0.70 -5.22
C VAL A 71 -19.32 -0.66 -5.60
N ASN A 72 -19.81 -1.21 -6.71
CA ASN A 72 -19.29 -2.49 -7.23
C ASN A 72 -17.91 -2.32 -7.87
N GLU A 73 -17.70 -1.22 -8.60
CA GLU A 73 -16.46 -0.91 -9.29
C GLU A 73 -16.25 0.61 -9.31
N LEU A 74 -15.03 1.04 -8.96
CA LEU A 74 -14.60 2.43 -9.07
C LEU A 74 -13.53 2.53 -10.16
N SER A 75 -13.93 3.00 -11.34
CA SER A 75 -13.00 3.31 -12.43
C SER A 75 -12.71 4.80 -12.44
N ALA A 76 -11.59 5.19 -11.83
CA ALA A 76 -11.13 6.58 -11.76
C ALA A 76 -9.79 6.73 -12.48
N ILE A 77 -9.61 7.81 -13.23
CA ILE A 77 -8.31 8.15 -13.86
C ILE A 77 -7.27 8.47 -12.79
N SER A 78 -7.69 9.18 -11.74
CA SER A 78 -6.89 9.48 -10.56
C SER A 78 -7.80 9.64 -9.34
N ALA A 79 -7.28 9.30 -8.16
CA ALA A 79 -7.96 9.50 -6.89
C ALA A 79 -6.92 9.71 -5.78
N ASN A 80 -7.18 10.64 -4.87
CA ASN A 80 -6.48 10.72 -3.60
C ASN A 80 -7.24 9.86 -2.61
N LEU A 81 -6.67 8.71 -2.28
CA LEU A 81 -7.26 7.76 -1.35
C LEU A 81 -6.60 7.97 0.03
N GLY A 82 -7.41 7.97 1.08
CA GLY A 82 -6.92 7.96 2.46
C GLY A 82 -6.45 6.56 2.86
N THR A 83 -6.87 6.09 4.04
CA THR A 83 -6.67 4.70 4.42
C THR A 83 -7.55 3.78 3.60
N ILE A 84 -6.95 2.72 3.05
CA ILE A 84 -7.64 1.69 2.27
C ILE A 84 -7.48 0.36 2.99
N VAL A 85 -8.59 -0.33 3.25
CA VAL A 85 -8.59 -1.74 3.64
C VAL A 85 -8.90 -2.56 2.40
N ALA A 86 -7.86 -3.08 1.75
CA ALA A 86 -7.97 -3.84 0.50
C ALA A 86 -7.61 -5.31 0.72
N GLY A 87 -8.22 -6.21 -0.07
CA GLY A 87 -7.81 -7.61 -0.14
C GLY A 87 -6.61 -7.82 -1.04
N LEU A 88 -6.81 -7.67 -2.35
CA LEU A 88 -5.78 -7.84 -3.38
C LEU A 88 -5.57 -6.55 -4.16
N ILE A 89 -4.32 -6.12 -4.32
CA ILE A 89 -3.93 -4.94 -5.11
C ILE A 89 -3.06 -5.41 -6.28
N ARG A 90 -3.40 -5.04 -7.53
CA ARG A 90 -2.68 -5.44 -8.77
C ARG A 90 -2.45 -4.25 -9.69
N GLY A 91 -1.34 -4.26 -10.44
CA GLY A 91 -1.07 -3.28 -11.49
C GLY A 91 -0.65 -1.89 -10.98
N ILE A 92 -0.17 -1.82 -9.75
CA ILE A 92 0.16 -0.56 -9.05
C ILE A 92 1.67 -0.30 -9.03
N GLN A 93 2.04 0.97 -9.11
CA GLN A 93 3.37 1.46 -8.79
C GLN A 93 3.30 2.19 -7.45
N ILE A 94 4.24 1.88 -6.55
CA ILE A 94 4.34 2.51 -5.24
C ILE A 94 5.66 3.28 -5.17
N PHE A 95 5.60 4.56 -4.83
CA PHE A 95 6.78 5.42 -4.64
C PHE A 95 6.79 5.96 -3.21
N GLY A 96 7.95 5.90 -2.55
CA GLY A 96 8.17 6.52 -1.22
C GLY A 96 7.31 5.96 -0.08
N SER A 97 6.81 4.74 -0.18
CA SER A 97 5.94 4.14 0.85
C SER A 97 6.68 3.14 1.73
N TYR A 98 6.29 3.10 3.01
CA TYR A 98 6.58 1.98 3.90
C TYR A 98 5.67 0.81 3.54
N ILE A 99 6.25 -0.33 3.18
CA ILE A 99 5.50 -1.55 2.85
C ILE A 99 5.91 -2.61 3.86
N ALA A 100 4.99 -3.07 4.70
CA ALA A 100 5.25 -4.10 5.69
C ALA A 100 4.11 -5.12 5.80
N THR A 101 4.45 -6.34 6.20
CA THR A 101 3.47 -7.40 6.47
C THR A 101 2.77 -7.23 7.82
N ALA A 102 3.35 -6.47 8.74
CA ALA A 102 2.73 -6.08 10.00
C ALA A 102 3.34 -4.76 10.49
N GLU A 103 2.52 -3.90 11.10
CA GLU A 103 2.96 -2.61 11.65
C GLU A 103 3.36 -2.79 13.12
N GLY A 104 4.58 -2.35 13.48
CA GLY A 104 5.06 -2.27 14.87
C GLY A 104 5.18 -3.61 15.62
N THR A 105 4.98 -4.74 14.95
CA THR A 105 4.98 -6.08 15.55
C THR A 105 5.95 -7.02 14.84
N TYR A 106 6.12 -8.21 15.42
CA TYR A 106 7.02 -9.26 14.94
C TYR A 106 6.28 -10.61 14.88
N PRO A 107 6.62 -11.50 13.93
CA PRO A 107 7.58 -11.33 12.86
C PRO A 107 7.03 -10.42 11.75
N ARG A 108 7.92 -9.77 10.98
CA ARG A 108 7.52 -8.97 9.81
C ARG A 108 8.61 -8.92 8.75
N THR A 109 8.19 -8.65 7.53
CA THR A 109 9.04 -8.20 6.44
C THR A 109 8.63 -6.78 6.06
N GLU A 110 9.61 -5.94 5.74
CA GLU A 110 9.37 -4.55 5.35
C GLU A 110 10.31 -4.04 4.26
N MET A 111 9.85 -3.02 3.54
CA MET A 111 10.62 -2.13 2.68
C MET A 111 10.42 -0.71 3.22
N ASP A 112 11.51 -0.04 3.57
CA ASP A 112 11.50 1.32 4.09
C ASP A 112 12.56 2.19 3.40
N VAL A 113 12.20 3.41 3.06
CA VAL A 113 13.12 4.40 2.49
C VAL A 113 13.84 5.22 3.57
N SER A 114 13.31 5.23 4.79
CA SER A 114 13.84 6.01 5.92
C SER A 114 14.77 5.20 6.83
N GLY A 115 14.58 3.88 6.89
CA GLY A 115 15.40 2.93 7.65
C GLY A 115 16.13 1.93 6.75
N ASP A 116 15.63 0.70 6.73
CA ASP A 116 16.21 -0.40 5.97
C ASP A 116 15.64 -0.47 4.55
N LEU A 117 16.49 -0.61 3.53
CA LEU A 117 16.04 -0.78 2.15
C LEU A 117 15.11 -2.00 2.02
N LEU A 118 15.48 -3.11 2.66
CA LEU A 118 14.67 -4.32 2.81
C LEU A 118 15.00 -4.99 4.14
N ALA A 119 14.01 -5.52 4.84
CA ALA A 119 14.24 -6.20 6.11
C ALA A 119 13.27 -7.37 6.33
N ALA A 120 13.77 -8.40 7.00
CA ALA A 120 13.01 -9.51 7.55
C ALA A 120 13.37 -9.66 9.03
N TYR A 121 12.38 -9.49 9.90
CA TYR A 121 12.52 -9.59 11.34
C TYR A 121 11.78 -10.81 11.86
N TYR A 122 12.48 -11.59 12.66
CA TYR A 122 11.84 -12.57 13.53
C TYR A 122 11.40 -11.91 14.84
N ASP A 123 12.27 -11.06 15.41
CA ASP A 123 12.03 -10.21 16.58
C ASP A 123 12.94 -8.95 16.50
N ALA A 124 13.03 -8.19 17.60
CA ALA A 124 13.87 -6.98 17.66
C ALA A 124 15.38 -7.24 17.55
N ASP A 125 15.82 -8.45 17.89
CA ASP A 125 17.22 -8.86 18.04
C ASP A 125 17.67 -9.91 17.03
N THR A 126 16.74 -10.43 16.23
CA THR A 126 16.96 -11.47 15.23
C THR A 126 16.35 -11.06 13.89
N TRP A 127 17.19 -10.79 12.90
CA TRP A 127 16.78 -10.28 11.60
C TRP A 127 17.82 -10.47 10.50
N ALA A 128 17.37 -10.32 9.26
CA ALA A 128 18.20 -10.14 8.08
C ALA A 128 17.77 -8.86 7.37
N LYS A 129 18.72 -7.97 7.05
CA LYS A 129 18.43 -6.65 6.50
C LYS A 129 19.37 -6.27 5.38
N ILE A 130 18.89 -5.44 4.47
CA ILE A 130 19.66 -4.66 3.52
C ILE A 130 19.63 -3.21 3.99
N ILE A 131 20.78 -2.70 4.40
CA ILE A 131 20.92 -1.33 4.93
C ILE A 131 21.76 -0.48 3.98
N PRO A 132 21.55 0.84 3.90
CA PRO A 132 22.29 1.73 3.00
C PRO A 132 23.71 2.10 3.47
N PHE A 133 24.30 1.38 4.44
CA PHE A 133 25.58 1.75 5.08
C PHE A 133 26.78 1.68 4.12
N LEU A 134 27.30 2.84 3.69
CA LEU A 134 28.38 2.96 2.69
C LEU A 134 28.08 2.18 1.39
N GLY A 135 26.80 2.04 1.07
CA GLY A 135 26.26 1.17 0.01
C GLY A 135 25.36 0.06 0.59
N PRO A 136 24.51 -0.60 -0.24
CA PRO A 136 23.72 -1.73 0.22
C PRO A 136 24.59 -2.83 0.85
N THR A 137 24.35 -3.10 2.12
CA THR A 137 25.02 -4.16 2.86
C THR A 137 23.98 -5.14 3.36
N ILE A 138 24.21 -6.43 3.17
CA ILE A 138 23.38 -7.46 3.79
C ILE A 138 23.95 -7.75 5.17
N GLN A 139 23.12 -7.62 6.20
CA GLN A 139 23.51 -7.88 7.57
C GLN A 139 22.55 -8.88 8.21
N PHE A 140 23.13 -9.79 8.99
CA PHE A 140 22.40 -10.79 9.75
C PHE A 140 22.65 -10.57 11.24
N LYS A 141 21.58 -10.50 12.03
CA LYS A 141 21.63 -10.40 13.49
C LYS A 141 20.87 -11.58 14.08
N SER A 142 21.41 -12.18 15.13
CA SER A 142 20.74 -13.21 15.91
C SER A 142 21.03 -12.99 17.39
N SER A 143 19.99 -13.04 18.24
CA SER A 143 20.12 -12.94 19.70
C SER A 143 20.95 -11.72 20.15
N GLY A 144 20.80 -10.57 19.48
CA GLY A 144 21.51 -9.35 19.85
C GLY A 144 22.85 -9.15 19.14
N GLN A 145 23.41 -10.19 18.51
CA GLN A 145 24.73 -10.18 17.91
C GLN A 145 24.66 -10.18 16.38
N VAL A 146 25.49 -9.36 15.74
CA VAL A 146 25.66 -9.40 14.28
C VAL A 146 26.53 -10.60 13.95
N GLY A 147 25.98 -11.56 13.21
CA GLY A 147 26.66 -12.82 12.84
C GLY A 147 27.40 -12.75 11.50
N GLY A 148 27.00 -11.84 10.62
CA GLY A 148 27.61 -11.72 9.30
C GLY A 148 27.20 -10.45 8.57
N ILE A 149 28.13 -9.94 7.76
CA ILE A 149 28.00 -8.73 6.95
C ILE A 149 28.56 -9.03 5.55
N VAL A 150 27.78 -8.74 4.51
CA VAL A 150 28.23 -8.80 3.11
C VAL A 150 28.22 -7.39 2.54
N PHE A 151 29.41 -6.86 2.26
CA PHE A 151 29.57 -5.52 1.69
C PHE A 151 29.48 -5.55 0.16
N LEU A 152 28.85 -4.54 -0.42
CA LEU A 152 29.00 -4.24 -1.85
C LEU A 152 30.47 -3.90 -2.14
N GLY A 153 31.12 -4.76 -2.93
CA GLY A 153 32.58 -4.72 -3.15
C GLY A 153 33.28 -6.06 -2.86
N GLY A 154 32.53 -7.10 -2.51
CA GLY A 154 33.04 -8.50 -2.47
C GLY A 154 33.73 -8.87 -1.16
N LYS A 155 33.61 -8.06 -0.12
CA LYS A 155 34.13 -8.39 1.21
C LYS A 155 33.06 -9.10 2.03
N LEU A 156 33.43 -10.24 2.61
CA LEU A 156 32.65 -10.95 3.61
C LEU A 156 33.23 -10.64 5.00
N GLY A 157 32.43 -10.05 5.88
CA GLY A 157 32.74 -9.92 7.29
C GLY A 157 31.97 -10.97 8.07
N LEU A 158 32.66 -11.84 8.79
CA LEU A 158 32.05 -12.76 9.74
C LEU A 158 32.41 -12.26 11.14
N THR A 159 31.38 -11.96 11.92
CA THR A 159 31.54 -11.40 13.27
C THR A 159 30.84 -12.36 14.23
N GLY A 160 31.57 -12.94 15.16
CA GLY A 160 31.06 -14.01 16.02
C GLY A 160 32.19 -14.66 16.80
N SER A 161 31.85 -15.44 17.82
CA SER A 161 32.83 -16.17 18.65
C SER A 161 33.38 -17.42 17.95
N GLU A 162 32.63 -17.97 16.99
CA GLU A 162 33.04 -19.13 16.20
C GLU A 162 32.61 -18.98 14.73
N VAL A 163 33.50 -19.36 13.81
CA VAL A 163 33.22 -19.46 12.37
C VAL A 163 33.48 -20.91 11.97
N THR A 164 32.41 -21.68 11.77
CA THR A 164 32.51 -23.06 11.32
C THR A 164 32.56 -23.11 9.79
N VAL A 165 33.64 -23.67 9.25
CA VAL A 165 33.79 -23.94 7.81
C VAL A 165 33.77 -25.46 7.62
N PRO A 166 32.83 -26.02 6.83
CA PRO A 166 32.77 -27.47 6.62
C PRO A 166 34.00 -28.05 5.92
N SER A 167 34.65 -27.26 5.05
CA SER A 167 35.90 -27.61 4.37
C SER A 167 36.63 -26.36 3.90
N TRP A 168 37.96 -26.30 4.09
CA TRP A 168 38.80 -25.22 3.57
C TRP A 168 38.93 -25.26 2.05
N SER A 169 38.52 -26.34 1.39
CA SER A 169 38.48 -26.44 -0.07
C SER A 169 37.51 -25.44 -0.71
N ALA A 170 36.56 -24.89 0.06
CA ALA A 170 35.63 -23.87 -0.41
C ALA A 170 36.28 -22.49 -0.63
N PHE A 171 37.45 -22.23 -0.03
CA PHE A 171 38.17 -20.98 -0.20
C PHE A 171 39.22 -21.15 -1.30
N VAL A 172 38.90 -20.65 -2.49
CA VAL A 172 39.77 -20.75 -3.68
C VAL A 172 40.44 -19.41 -3.94
N ASN A 173 41.75 -19.42 -4.14
CA ASN A 173 42.44 -18.28 -4.69
C ASN A 173 42.15 -18.20 -6.20
N ASN A 174 41.41 -17.17 -6.63
CA ASN A 174 41.02 -17.01 -8.03
C ASN A 174 42.20 -16.85 -8.99
N ALA A 175 43.37 -16.38 -8.53
CA ALA A 175 44.55 -16.19 -9.39
C ALA A 175 45.31 -17.50 -9.63
N THR A 176 45.38 -18.39 -8.63
CA THR A 176 46.16 -19.64 -8.69
C THR A 176 45.29 -20.88 -8.88
N SER A 177 43.97 -20.77 -8.71
CA SER A 177 43.02 -21.89 -8.62
C SER A 177 43.31 -22.87 -7.48
N GLU A 178 44.22 -22.53 -6.58
CA GLU A 178 44.57 -23.33 -5.39
C GLU A 178 43.56 -23.07 -4.29
N THR A 179 43.09 -24.14 -3.66
CA THR A 179 42.24 -24.07 -2.47
C THR A 179 43.09 -23.81 -1.22
N LEU A 180 42.48 -23.21 -0.18
CA LEU A 180 43.15 -23.06 1.11
C LEU A 180 43.51 -24.43 1.74
N GLN A 181 42.71 -25.47 1.51
CA GLN A 181 43.05 -26.82 1.97
C GLN A 181 44.35 -27.32 1.33
N GLU A 182 44.48 -27.20 0.01
CA GLU A 182 45.70 -27.61 -0.71
C GLU A 182 46.94 -26.83 -0.25
N ALA A 183 46.80 -25.52 -0.04
CA ALA A 183 47.88 -24.69 0.48
C ALA A 183 48.33 -25.12 1.89
N LEU A 184 47.37 -25.43 2.77
CA LEU A 184 47.64 -25.93 4.13
C LEU A 184 48.30 -27.32 4.10
N ASP A 185 47.82 -28.22 3.24
CA ASP A 185 48.38 -29.57 3.08
C ASP A 185 49.82 -29.51 2.55
N ASN A 186 50.09 -28.59 1.61
CA ASN A 186 51.43 -28.35 1.07
C ASN A 186 52.38 -27.84 2.16
N LEU A 187 51.96 -26.84 2.95
CA LEU A 187 52.74 -26.33 4.08
C LEU A 187 53.04 -27.42 5.10
N GLN A 188 52.06 -28.26 5.44
CA GLN A 188 52.27 -29.40 6.35
C GLN A 188 53.31 -30.39 5.81
N SER A 189 53.27 -30.68 4.50
CA SER A 189 54.26 -31.54 3.84
C SER A 189 55.68 -30.96 3.91
N GLN A 190 55.82 -29.65 3.66
CA GLN A 190 57.11 -28.96 3.77
C GLN A 190 57.66 -28.98 5.20
N ILE A 191 56.81 -28.76 6.21
CA ILE A 191 57.19 -28.84 7.64
C ILE A 191 57.69 -30.24 7.98
N ASN A 192 56.96 -31.29 7.59
CA ASN A 192 57.35 -32.68 7.86
C ASN A 192 58.71 -33.02 7.21
N SER A 193 58.97 -32.52 6.01
CA SER A 193 60.27 -32.69 5.33
C SER A 193 61.40 -31.95 6.04
N LEU A 194 61.14 -30.74 6.55
CA LEU A 194 62.12 -29.98 7.31
C LEU A 194 62.46 -30.67 8.63
N ASP A 195 61.45 -31.16 9.36
CA ASP A 195 61.62 -31.87 10.63
C ASP A 195 62.52 -33.10 10.43
N ALA A 196 62.24 -33.91 9.41
CA ALA A 196 63.06 -35.07 9.05
C ALA A 196 64.53 -34.69 8.77
N ARG A 197 64.78 -33.55 8.11
CA ARG A 197 66.14 -33.05 7.84
C ARG A 197 66.83 -32.55 9.10
N VAL A 198 66.11 -31.89 10.01
CA VAL A 198 66.67 -31.41 11.29
C VAL A 198 67.06 -32.59 12.16
N THR A 199 66.20 -33.60 12.28
CA THR A 199 66.51 -34.85 12.98
C THR A 199 67.76 -35.52 12.39
N ALA A 200 67.90 -35.54 11.06
CA ALA A 200 69.07 -36.12 10.40
C ALA A 200 70.38 -35.36 10.66
N LEU A 201 70.31 -34.07 11.01
CA LEU A 201 71.47 -33.23 11.31
C LEU A 201 71.85 -33.23 12.80
N GLY A 202 71.18 -34.04 13.62
CA GLY A 202 71.48 -34.19 15.05
C GLY A 202 70.91 -33.07 15.93
N GLY A 203 69.84 -32.41 15.45
CA GLY A 203 68.92 -31.68 16.33
C GLY A 203 68.12 -32.60 17.23
#